data_AF-A0A970HAK8-F1
#
_entry.id   AF-A0A970HAK8-F1
#
_cell.length_a   1.000
_cell.length_b   1.000
_cell.length_c   1.000
_cell.angle_alpha   90.00
_cell.angle_beta   90.00
_cell.angle_gamma   90.00
#
_symmetry.space_group_name_H-M   'P 1'
#
loop_
_entity.id
_entity.type
_entity.pdbx_description
1 polymer ?
#
loop_
_entity_poly.entity_id
_entity_poly.type
_entity_poly.pdbx_seq_one_letter_code
_entity_poly.pdbx_strand_id
1 'polypeptide(L)'
;MLEQLRQIDTSVIEELMTIKSEREIVAARLDRMEGERGEVSDVVYRRVRRDYESKAGELERQAAPLKDRARQEYVKLKALLDRLEAQHDATRLDREEIDFRQRLGEFTTEEYEQRVSDLDGRLAGQEDDLATASEVRRRFLDAFDSEADLTAPVEAAPPSPPAATPVPGGEVPIVEPAEVSAMTATAVEPVPPPVAMPPQEAAPDDGTVILPPEAPDPVVQAAPAAASEAAAPATLETTGGRTIILNLAKLVAIDPDLGAAEFQLEPLSFIGRTPANQVHLDKPAVSRRHAQIALCDEGWVLKDLQSENGSYVNGERVIERLLADGDHVQIGTVRLIFRVS
;
A
#
# COMPACT_ATOMS: atom_id res chain seq x y z
N MET A 1 5.16 0.08 19.69
CA MET A 1 4.58 -0.41 18.42
C MET A 1 3.22 0.19 18.09
N LEU A 2 2.48 0.70 19.08
CA LEU A 2 1.23 1.46 18.88
C LEU A 2 1.30 2.58 17.83
N GLU A 3 2.47 3.17 17.58
CA GLU A 3 2.64 4.19 16.52
C GLU A 3 2.46 3.61 15.11
N GLN A 4 2.83 2.34 14.87
CA GLN A 4 2.55 1.67 13.60
C GLN A 4 1.07 1.34 13.46
N LEU A 5 0.39 1.04 14.56
CA LEU A 5 -1.06 0.84 14.57
C LEU A 5 -1.82 2.12 14.16
N ARG A 6 -1.33 3.29 14.58
CA ARG A 6 -1.89 4.60 14.19
C ARG A 6 -1.72 4.94 12.71
N GLN A 7 -0.80 4.27 12.02
CA GLN A 7 -0.61 4.45 10.58
C GLN A 7 -1.64 3.67 9.75
N ILE A 8 -2.39 2.77 10.38
CA ILE A 8 -3.46 2.01 9.75
C ILE A 8 -4.69 2.90 9.70
N ASP A 9 -5.12 3.24 8.49
CA ASP A 9 -6.28 4.11 8.30
C ASP A 9 -7.58 3.35 8.57
N THR A 10 -8.18 3.57 9.74
CA THR A 10 -9.46 2.97 10.13
C THR A 10 -10.67 3.75 9.65
N SER A 11 -10.51 4.96 9.08
CA SER A 11 -11.64 5.79 8.64
C SER A 11 -12.41 5.14 7.49
N VAL A 12 -11.70 4.39 6.63
CA VAL A 12 -12.28 3.63 5.52
C VAL A 12 -13.32 2.61 6.00
N ILE A 13 -13.14 2.06 7.21
CA ILE A 13 -14.07 1.10 7.81
C ILE A 13 -15.41 1.77 8.15
N GLU A 14 -15.37 2.97 8.72
CA GLU A 14 -16.57 3.71 9.12
C GLU A 14 -17.41 4.12 7.89
N GLU A 15 -16.74 4.54 6.82
CA GLU A 15 -17.38 4.83 5.54
C GLU A 15 -18.01 3.56 4.92
N LEU A 16 -17.27 2.44 4.92
CA LEU A 16 -17.77 1.15 4.43
C LEU A 16 -18.97 0.64 5.21
N MET A 17 -18.96 0.77 6.55
CA MET A 17 -20.08 0.39 7.41
C MET A 17 -21.32 1.23 7.12
N THR A 18 -21.14 2.53 6.87
CA THR A 18 -22.24 3.42 6.47
C THR A 18 -22.84 2.95 5.16
N ILE A 19 -22.03 2.72 4.12
CA ILE A 19 -22.51 2.23 2.82
C ILE A 19 -23.16 0.84 2.95
N LYS A 20 -22.60 -0.06 3.76
CA LYS A 20 -23.19 -1.38 4.03
C LYS A 20 -24.60 -1.25 4.60
N SER A 21 -24.80 -0.39 5.61
CA SER A 21 -26.12 -0.15 6.19
C SER A 21 -27.12 0.42 5.18
N GLU A 22 -26.69 1.36 4.31
CA GLU A 22 -27.55 1.90 3.26
C GLU A 22 -27.93 0.84 2.22
N ARG A 23 -26.99 -0.04 1.85
CA ARG A 23 -27.24 -1.16 0.93
C ARG A 23 -28.25 -2.14 1.51
N GLU A 24 -28.16 -2.47 2.80
CA GLU A 24 -29.13 -3.32 3.50
C GLU A 24 -30.54 -2.70 3.49
N ILE A 25 -30.65 -1.38 3.70
CA ILE A 25 -31.94 -0.68 3.61
C ILE A 25 -32.52 -0.77 2.19
N VAL A 26 -31.69 -0.57 1.16
CA VAL A 26 -32.14 -0.68 -0.24
C VAL A 26 -32.55 -2.11 -0.57
N ALA A 27 -31.78 -3.12 -0.14
CA ALA A 27 -32.11 -4.53 -0.31
C ALA A 27 -33.45 -4.88 0.36
N ALA A 28 -33.65 -4.50 1.62
CA ALA A 28 -34.90 -4.75 2.33
C ALA A 28 -36.12 -4.07 1.67
N ARG A 29 -35.93 -2.92 1.02
CA ARG A 29 -36.98 -2.25 0.23
C ARG A 29 -37.28 -2.99 -1.08
N LEU A 30 -36.26 -3.49 -1.76
CA LEU A 30 -36.42 -4.34 -2.95
C LEU A 30 -37.21 -5.60 -2.60
N ASP A 31 -36.86 -6.28 -1.51
CA ASP A 31 -37.54 -7.49 -1.04
C ASP A 31 -39.00 -7.22 -0.68
N ARG A 32 -39.29 -6.15 0.07
CA ARG A 32 -40.67 -5.77 0.43
C ARG A 32 -41.52 -5.52 -0.82
N MET A 33 -40.95 -4.85 -1.81
CA MET A 33 -41.65 -4.53 -3.07
C MET A 33 -42.05 -5.79 -3.83
N GLU A 34 -41.32 -6.90 -3.72
CA GLU A 34 -41.71 -8.17 -4.35
C GLU A 34 -43.06 -8.69 -3.81
N GLY A 35 -43.36 -8.45 -2.53
CA GLY A 35 -44.65 -8.77 -1.92
C GLY A 35 -45.81 -7.89 -2.40
N GLU A 36 -45.53 -6.64 -2.77
CA GLU A 36 -46.53 -5.65 -3.23
C GLU A 36 -46.71 -5.63 -4.76
N ARG A 37 -46.01 -6.50 -5.50
CA ARG A 37 -46.00 -6.51 -6.97
C ARG A 37 -47.40 -6.56 -7.61
N GLY A 38 -48.36 -7.21 -6.95
CA GLY A 38 -49.74 -7.34 -7.43
C GLY A 38 -50.65 -6.14 -7.13
N GLU A 39 -50.23 -5.21 -6.27
CA GLU A 39 -51.05 -4.06 -5.84
C GLU A 39 -50.93 -2.86 -6.79
N VAL A 40 -49.89 -2.84 -7.63
CA VAL A 40 -49.59 -1.76 -8.56
C VAL A 40 -49.47 -2.28 -10.00
N SER A 41 -49.57 -1.37 -10.98
CA SER A 41 -49.32 -1.76 -12.38
C SER A 41 -47.87 -2.21 -12.60
N ASP A 42 -47.67 -3.19 -13.48
CA ASP A 42 -46.34 -3.74 -13.79
C ASP A 42 -45.36 -2.67 -14.31
N VAL A 43 -45.86 -1.66 -15.03
CA VAL A 43 -45.04 -0.53 -15.50
C VAL A 43 -44.53 0.32 -14.33
N VAL A 44 -45.37 0.58 -13.32
CA VAL A 44 -45.00 1.32 -12.12
C VAL A 44 -44.00 0.51 -11.27
N TYR A 45 -44.28 -0.77 -11.04
CA TYR A 45 -43.37 -1.67 -10.32
C TYR A 45 -41.97 -1.68 -10.95
N ARG A 46 -41.88 -1.88 -12.27
CA ARG A 46 -40.60 -1.91 -12.99
C ARG A 46 -39.83 -0.60 -12.91
N ARG A 47 -40.52 0.55 -12.94
CA ARG A 47 -39.86 1.86 -12.82
C ARG A 47 -39.25 2.06 -11.43
N VAL A 48 -40.03 1.82 -10.38
CA VAL A 48 -39.57 1.97 -8.98
C VAL A 48 -38.45 0.99 -8.66
N ARG A 49 -38.56 -0.26 -9.13
CA ARG A 49 -37.51 -1.28 -9.00
C ARG A 49 -36.20 -0.83 -9.66
N ARG A 50 -36.25 -0.29 -10.89
CA ARG A 50 -35.07 0.24 -11.58
C ARG A 50 -34.40 1.36 -10.78
N ASP A 51 -35.17 2.23 -10.13
CA ASP A 51 -34.60 3.32 -9.33
C ASP A 51 -33.83 2.77 -8.11
N TYR A 52 -34.39 1.78 -7.42
CA TYR A 52 -33.70 1.10 -6.30
C TYR A 52 -32.47 0.29 -6.75
N GLU A 53 -32.57 -0.45 -7.87
CA GLU A 53 -31.43 -1.16 -8.47
C GLU A 53 -30.32 -0.18 -8.87
N SER A 54 -30.68 0.98 -9.43
CA SER A 54 -29.73 2.05 -9.77
C SER A 54 -29.05 2.61 -8.52
N LYS A 55 -29.80 2.79 -7.42
CA LYS A 55 -29.24 3.24 -6.14
C LYS A 55 -28.30 2.20 -5.53
N ALA A 56 -28.67 0.92 -5.56
CA ALA A 56 -27.81 -0.17 -5.11
C ALA A 56 -26.50 -0.22 -5.91
N GLY A 57 -26.57 -0.04 -7.22
CA GLY A 57 -25.40 0.01 -8.09
C GLY A 57 -24.50 1.24 -7.85
N GLU A 58 -25.09 2.39 -7.49
CA GLU A 58 -24.32 3.58 -7.08
C GLU A 58 -23.56 3.34 -5.77
N LEU A 59 -24.23 2.76 -4.77
CA LEU A 59 -23.60 2.41 -3.49
C LEU A 59 -22.45 1.41 -3.67
N GLU A 60 -22.60 0.42 -4.56
CA GLU A 60 -21.50 -0.52 -4.84
C GLU A 60 -20.31 0.18 -5.52
N ARG A 61 -20.57 1.10 -6.47
CA ARG A 61 -19.50 1.90 -7.10
C ARG A 61 -18.77 2.80 -6.10
N GLN A 62 -19.47 3.31 -5.08
CA GLN A 62 -18.86 4.08 -3.99
C GLN A 62 -18.07 3.18 -3.04
N ALA A 63 -18.59 1.99 -2.73
CA ALA A 63 -17.92 1.04 -1.83
C ALA A 63 -16.65 0.43 -2.45
N ALA A 64 -16.63 0.17 -3.76
CA ALA A 64 -15.52 -0.52 -4.44
C ALA A 64 -14.12 0.07 -4.13
N PRO A 65 -13.85 1.38 -4.34
CA PRO A 65 -12.53 1.95 -4.03
C PRO A 65 -12.21 1.95 -2.53
N LEU A 66 -13.23 2.03 -1.67
CA LEU A 66 -13.05 1.95 -0.22
C LEU A 66 -12.70 0.52 0.21
N LYS A 67 -13.33 -0.51 -0.39
CA LYS A 67 -12.99 -1.91 -0.16
C LYS A 67 -11.53 -2.19 -0.53
N ASP A 68 -11.08 -1.67 -1.67
CA ASP A 68 -9.68 -1.82 -2.11
C ASP A 68 -8.69 -1.16 -1.15
N ARG A 69 -8.99 0.06 -0.68
CA ARG A 69 -8.18 0.72 0.36
C ARG A 69 -8.17 -0.08 1.67
N ALA A 70 -9.33 -0.54 2.12
CA ALA A 70 -9.44 -1.33 3.35
C ALA A 70 -8.64 -2.64 3.27
N ARG A 71 -8.63 -3.31 2.11
CA ARG A 71 -7.77 -4.49 1.86
C ARG A 71 -6.29 -4.16 2.01
N GLN A 72 -5.83 -3.05 1.44
CA GLN A 72 -4.44 -2.61 1.55
C GLN A 72 -4.04 -2.31 3.00
N GLU A 73 -4.91 -1.64 3.76
CA GLU A 73 -4.69 -1.38 5.18
C GLU A 73 -4.73 -2.67 6.02
N TYR A 74 -5.61 -3.61 5.69
CA TYR A 74 -5.69 -4.91 6.36
C TYR A 74 -4.42 -5.75 6.16
N VAL A 75 -3.80 -5.70 4.97
CA VAL A 75 -2.51 -6.36 4.73
C VAL A 75 -1.42 -5.80 5.66
N LYS A 76 -1.39 -4.48 5.88
CA LYS A 76 -0.45 -3.86 6.83
C LYS A 76 -0.73 -4.30 8.27
N LEU A 77 -2.02 -4.31 8.66
CA LEU A 77 -2.45 -4.77 9.97
C LEU A 77 -2.04 -6.23 10.22
N LYS A 78 -2.27 -7.10 9.24
CA LYS A 78 -1.90 -8.51 9.32
C LYS A 78 -0.40 -8.68 9.50
N ALA A 79 0.42 -7.98 8.71
CA ALA A 79 1.87 -8.02 8.86
C ALA A 79 2.35 -7.51 10.23
N LEU A 80 1.63 -6.55 10.83
CA LEU A 80 1.90 -6.07 12.17
C LEU A 80 1.53 -7.10 13.25
N LEU A 81 0.36 -7.73 13.12
CA LEU A 81 -0.06 -8.84 14.00
C LEU A 81 0.94 -9.99 13.96
N ASP A 82 1.28 -10.47 12.76
CA ASP A 82 2.24 -11.57 12.56
C ASP A 82 3.59 -11.24 13.26
N ARG A 83 4.04 -9.97 13.21
CA ARG A 83 5.27 -9.53 13.90
C ARG A 83 5.12 -9.48 15.42
N LEU A 84 4.00 -8.96 15.92
CA LEU A 84 3.73 -8.89 17.36
C LEU A 84 3.65 -10.30 17.97
N GLU A 85 2.98 -11.22 17.29
CA GLU A 85 2.88 -12.62 17.70
C GLU A 85 4.26 -13.27 17.76
N ALA A 86 5.08 -13.10 16.73
CA ALA A 86 6.44 -13.63 16.70
C ALA A 86 7.31 -13.08 17.85
N GLN A 87 7.19 -11.78 18.15
CA GLN A 87 7.93 -11.15 19.25
C GLN A 87 7.44 -11.63 20.61
N HIS A 88 6.14 -11.78 20.81
CA HIS A 88 5.57 -12.34 22.03
C HIS A 88 6.03 -13.79 22.25
N ASP A 89 5.92 -14.62 21.21
CA ASP A 89 6.30 -16.02 21.28
C ASP A 89 7.77 -16.22 21.64
N ALA A 90 8.65 -15.42 21.05
CA ALA A 90 10.04 -15.58 21.37
C ALA A 90 10.38 -15.00 22.77
N THR A 91 9.69 -13.97 23.29
CA THR A 91 9.87 -13.53 24.69
C THR A 91 9.41 -14.65 25.64
N ARG A 92 8.33 -15.35 25.27
CA ARG A 92 7.84 -16.51 26.02
C ARG A 92 8.86 -17.66 26.01
N LEU A 93 9.51 -17.92 24.88
CA LEU A 93 10.61 -18.90 24.81
C LEU A 93 11.80 -18.49 25.67
N ASP A 94 12.20 -17.21 25.63
CA ASP A 94 13.26 -16.68 26.50
C ASP A 94 12.90 -16.89 28.00
N ARG A 95 11.63 -16.68 28.36
CA ARG A 95 11.09 -16.93 29.70
C ARG A 95 11.16 -18.41 30.12
N GLU A 96 10.79 -19.32 29.23
CA GLU A 96 10.90 -20.77 29.44
C GLU A 96 12.37 -21.23 29.55
N GLU A 97 13.27 -20.61 28.79
CA GLU A 97 14.70 -20.87 28.89
C GLU A 97 15.27 -20.45 30.25
N ILE A 98 14.90 -19.25 30.74
CA ILE A 98 15.29 -18.80 32.09
C ILE A 98 14.77 -19.75 33.17
N ASP A 99 13.53 -20.24 33.07
CA ASP A 99 12.99 -21.26 33.99
C ASP A 99 13.76 -22.57 33.95
N PHE A 100 14.22 -22.98 32.77
CA PHE A 100 15.01 -24.18 32.62
C PHE A 100 16.41 -24.03 33.24
N ARG A 101 17.10 -22.93 32.95
CA ARG A 101 18.43 -22.62 33.53
C ARG A 101 18.37 -22.46 35.05
N GLN A 102 17.28 -21.89 35.59
CA GLN A 102 17.07 -21.83 37.04
C GLN A 102 16.98 -23.22 37.68
N ARG A 103 16.31 -24.17 37.03
CA ARG A 103 16.24 -25.57 37.50
C ARG A 103 17.60 -26.27 37.47
N LEU A 104 18.52 -25.82 36.62
CA LEU A 104 19.91 -26.29 36.59
C LEU A 104 20.79 -25.63 37.67
N GLY A 105 20.28 -24.62 38.38
CA GLY A 105 21.00 -23.90 39.42
C GLY A 105 21.98 -22.85 38.89
N GLU A 106 21.76 -22.35 37.67
CA GLU A 106 22.65 -21.36 37.03
C GLU A 106 22.53 -19.95 37.65
N PHE A 107 21.45 -19.65 38.37
CA PHE A 107 21.20 -18.32 38.94
C PHE A 107 20.99 -18.36 40.45
N THR A 108 21.32 -17.24 41.09
CA THR A 108 20.80 -16.94 42.44
C THR A 108 19.31 -16.62 42.38
N THR A 109 18.61 -16.71 43.52
CA THR A 109 17.18 -16.39 43.61
C THR A 109 16.89 -14.97 43.15
N GLU A 110 17.70 -13.99 43.58
CA GLU A 110 17.52 -12.58 43.23
C GLU A 110 17.71 -12.34 41.73
N GLU A 111 18.74 -12.94 41.13
CA GLU A 111 19.01 -12.85 39.68
C GLU A 111 17.92 -13.48 38.82
N TYR A 112 17.33 -14.59 39.29
CA TYR A 112 16.21 -15.23 38.63
C TYR A 112 14.96 -14.35 38.72
N GLU A 113 14.59 -13.89 39.92
CA GLU A 113 13.42 -13.04 40.15
C GLU A 113 13.48 -11.76 39.29
N GLN A 114 14.64 -11.13 39.19
CA GLN A 114 14.83 -9.94 38.35
C GLN A 114 14.62 -10.25 36.86
N ARG A 115 15.24 -11.31 36.32
CA ARG A 115 15.08 -11.69 34.91
C ARG A 115 13.65 -12.07 34.55
N VAL A 116 13.00 -12.80 35.45
CA VAL A 116 11.58 -13.16 35.32
C VAL A 116 10.70 -11.92 35.31
N SER A 117 10.90 -11.00 36.26
CA SER A 117 10.14 -9.76 36.32
C SER A 117 10.28 -8.94 35.02
N ASP A 118 11.48 -8.84 34.47
CA ASP A 118 11.73 -8.10 33.22
C ASP A 118 11.07 -8.77 32.01
N LEU A 119 11.09 -10.10 31.93
CA LEU A 119 10.44 -10.87 30.87
C LEU A 119 8.91 -10.83 30.98
N ASP A 120 8.37 -11.01 32.18
CA ASP A 120 6.93 -10.97 32.44
C ASP A 120 6.37 -9.57 32.16
N GLY A 121 7.10 -8.51 32.51
CA GLY A 121 6.74 -7.13 32.17
C GLY A 121 6.71 -6.87 30.65
N ARG A 122 7.65 -7.44 29.90
CA ARG A 122 7.64 -7.37 28.43
C ARG A 122 6.47 -8.15 27.83
N LEU A 123 6.22 -9.38 28.31
CA LEU A 123 5.10 -10.21 27.87
C LEU A 123 3.77 -9.48 28.07
N ALA A 124 3.52 -8.93 29.26
CA ALA A 124 2.30 -8.17 29.54
C ALA A 124 2.11 -6.99 28.57
N GLY A 125 3.18 -6.23 28.28
CA GLY A 125 3.11 -5.15 27.30
C GLY A 125 2.84 -5.62 25.87
N GLN A 126 3.40 -6.78 25.48
CA GLN A 126 3.16 -7.39 24.17
C GLN A 126 1.73 -7.93 24.05
N GLU A 127 1.17 -8.51 25.12
CA GLU A 127 -0.23 -8.95 25.19
C GLU A 127 -1.20 -7.77 25.02
N ASP A 128 -0.93 -6.63 25.66
CA ASP A 128 -1.72 -5.40 25.51
C ASP A 128 -1.67 -4.85 24.06
N ASP A 129 -0.48 -4.85 23.45
CA ASP A 129 -0.30 -4.44 22.05
C ASP A 129 -1.05 -5.38 21.09
N LEU A 130 -0.98 -6.71 21.31
CA LEU A 130 -1.71 -7.72 20.54
C LEU A 130 -3.23 -7.59 20.70
N ALA A 131 -3.71 -7.33 21.92
CA ALA A 131 -5.13 -7.11 22.18
C ALA A 131 -5.64 -5.87 21.44
N THR A 132 -4.86 -4.79 21.45
CA THR A 132 -5.19 -3.55 20.73
C THR A 132 -5.23 -3.77 19.22
N ALA A 133 -4.24 -4.48 18.66
CA ALA A 133 -4.22 -4.80 17.23
C ALA A 133 -5.35 -5.75 16.81
N SER A 134 -5.68 -6.72 17.66
CA SER A 134 -6.79 -7.66 17.43
C SER A 134 -8.15 -6.96 17.43
N GLU A 135 -8.33 -5.93 18.26
CA GLU A 135 -9.53 -5.10 18.25
C GLU A 135 -9.68 -4.32 16.93
N VAL A 136 -8.58 -3.79 16.38
CA VAL A 136 -8.60 -3.18 15.05
C VAL A 136 -8.97 -4.21 13.98
N ARG A 137 -8.40 -5.43 14.04
CA ARG A 137 -8.75 -6.53 13.12
C ARG A 137 -10.24 -6.84 13.16
N ARG A 138 -10.83 -6.89 14.35
CA ARG A 138 -12.27 -7.11 14.53
C ARG A 138 -13.11 -6.06 13.81
N ARG A 139 -12.73 -4.78 13.91
CA ARG A 139 -13.43 -3.69 13.19
C ARG A 139 -13.35 -3.83 11.68
N PHE A 140 -12.21 -4.26 11.14
CA PHE A 140 -12.09 -4.55 9.71
C PHE A 140 -13.04 -5.69 9.30
N LEU A 141 -13.12 -6.75 10.11
CA LEU A 141 -13.99 -7.88 9.84
C LEU A 141 -15.48 -7.52 9.91
N ASP A 142 -15.90 -6.59 10.77
CA ASP A 142 -17.29 -6.15 10.85
C ASP A 142 -17.78 -5.48 9.54
N ALA A 143 -16.89 -4.80 8.82
CA ALA A 143 -17.18 -4.13 7.55
C ALA A 143 -17.25 -5.08 6.35
N PHE A 144 -16.76 -6.31 6.49
CA PHE A 144 -16.72 -7.32 5.44
C PHE A 144 -17.58 -8.53 5.82
N ASP A 145 -17.95 -9.36 4.85
CA ASP A 145 -18.76 -10.55 5.12
C ASP A 145 -17.89 -11.74 5.54
N SER A 146 -16.61 -11.73 5.15
CA SER A 146 -15.61 -12.73 5.55
C SER A 146 -14.18 -12.18 5.53
N GLU A 147 -13.27 -12.84 6.24
CA GLU A 147 -11.83 -12.57 6.16
C GLU A 147 -11.24 -12.90 4.77
N ALA A 148 -11.86 -13.83 4.05
CA ALA A 148 -11.48 -14.15 2.68
C ALA A 148 -11.69 -12.94 1.76
N ASP A 149 -12.70 -12.11 2.00
CA ASP A 149 -12.96 -10.90 1.21
C ASP A 149 -11.94 -9.79 1.46
N LEU A 150 -11.24 -9.82 2.59
CA LEU A 150 -10.16 -8.88 2.93
C LEU A 150 -8.80 -9.33 2.40
N THR A 151 -8.62 -10.63 2.18
CA THR A 151 -7.36 -11.25 1.76
C THR A 151 -7.36 -11.70 0.31
N ALA A 152 -8.52 -11.63 -0.37
CA ALA A 152 -8.64 -11.88 -1.79
C ALA A 152 -7.66 -10.99 -2.57
N PRO A 153 -6.92 -11.55 -3.55
CA PRO A 153 -6.12 -10.75 -4.46
C PRO A 153 -6.97 -9.64 -5.04
N VAL A 154 -6.43 -8.43 -5.14
CA VAL A 154 -7.04 -7.37 -5.93
C VAL A 154 -7.05 -7.88 -7.37
N GLU A 155 -8.13 -8.55 -7.76
CA GLU A 155 -8.34 -9.00 -9.13
C GLU A 155 -8.32 -7.72 -9.96
N ALA A 156 -7.28 -7.57 -10.79
CA ALA A 156 -7.12 -6.40 -11.63
C ALA A 156 -8.44 -6.21 -12.39
N ALA A 157 -9.09 -5.06 -12.16
CA ALA A 157 -10.33 -4.73 -12.83
C ALA A 157 -10.20 -5.09 -14.32
N PRO A 158 -11.14 -5.87 -14.90
CA PRO A 158 -11.10 -6.13 -16.32
C PRO A 158 -11.03 -4.77 -17.02
N PRO A 159 -10.15 -4.61 -18.04
CA PRO A 159 -10.00 -3.32 -18.71
C PRO A 159 -11.37 -2.85 -19.16
N SER A 160 -11.72 -1.61 -18.79
CA SER A 160 -12.92 -0.96 -19.31
C SER A 160 -13.01 -1.21 -20.80
N PRO A 161 -14.14 -1.73 -21.32
CA PRO A 161 -14.26 -1.95 -22.75
C PRO A 161 -13.95 -0.63 -23.47
N PRO A 162 -13.15 -0.65 -24.56
CA PRO A 162 -12.81 0.57 -25.26
C PRO A 162 -14.10 1.29 -25.66
N ALA A 163 -14.12 2.60 -25.42
CA ALA A 163 -15.22 3.46 -25.81
C ALA A 163 -15.67 3.11 -27.23
N ALA A 164 -16.94 2.74 -27.37
CA ALA A 164 -17.53 2.41 -28.66
C ALA A 164 -17.19 3.54 -29.64
N THR A 165 -16.45 3.19 -30.68
CA THR A 165 -16.17 4.08 -31.80
C THR A 165 -17.51 4.46 -32.42
N PRO A 166 -17.78 5.76 -32.69
CA PRO A 166 -18.99 6.14 -33.39
C PRO A 166 -18.94 5.56 -34.80
N VAL A 167 -19.89 4.69 -35.12
CA VAL A 167 -20.08 4.16 -36.48
C VAL A 167 -20.49 5.34 -37.37
N PRO A 168 -19.77 5.64 -38.47
CA PRO A 168 -20.19 6.68 -39.40
C PRO A 168 -21.22 6.11 -40.38
N GLY A 169 -22.32 6.84 -40.56
CA GLY A 169 -23.09 6.87 -41.81
C GLY A 169 -23.88 5.61 -42.18
N GLY A 170 -25.09 5.48 -41.65
CA GLY A 170 -26.18 4.77 -42.33
C GLY A 170 -27.29 5.78 -42.61
N GLU A 171 -27.47 6.16 -43.88
CA GLU A 171 -28.57 7.00 -44.35
C GLU A 171 -29.91 6.45 -43.88
N VAL A 172 -30.65 7.26 -43.13
CA VAL A 172 -32.09 7.07 -42.92
C VAL A 172 -32.79 7.97 -43.94
N PRO A 173 -33.64 7.43 -44.84
CA PRO A 173 -34.36 8.26 -45.79
C PRO A 173 -35.38 9.13 -45.03
N ILE A 174 -35.32 10.42 -45.34
CA ILE A 174 -36.30 11.43 -44.94
C ILE A 174 -37.64 11.03 -45.56
N VAL A 175 -38.63 10.71 -44.73
CA VAL A 175 -40.03 10.65 -45.14
C VAL A 175 -40.70 11.92 -44.63
N GLU A 176 -41.23 12.70 -45.58
CA GLU A 176 -42.01 13.92 -45.36
C GLU A 176 -43.16 13.69 -44.37
N PRO A 177 -43.47 14.65 -43.47
CA PRO A 177 -44.70 14.62 -42.72
C PRO A 177 -45.84 15.16 -43.59
N ALA A 178 -46.84 14.31 -43.86
CA ALA A 178 -48.12 14.73 -44.39
C ALA A 178 -48.91 15.52 -43.33
N GLU A 179 -49.38 16.69 -43.71
CA GLU A 179 -50.43 17.47 -43.05
C GLU A 179 -51.72 16.64 -42.92
N VAL A 180 -52.44 16.69 -41.79
CA VAL A 180 -53.64 17.54 -41.60
C VAL A 180 -54.28 17.39 -40.20
N SER A 181 -54.83 18.52 -39.75
CA SER A 181 -56.04 18.72 -38.92
C SER A 181 -56.00 18.55 -37.39
N ALA A 182 -55.63 19.66 -36.76
CA ALA A 182 -56.43 20.43 -35.79
C ALA A 182 -57.59 19.76 -35.03
N MET A 183 -57.53 19.80 -33.69
CA MET A 183 -58.67 20.21 -32.86
C MET A 183 -58.22 20.79 -31.51
N THR A 184 -58.59 22.06 -31.34
CA THR A 184 -58.96 22.80 -30.12
C THR A 184 -57.93 23.12 -29.03
N ALA A 185 -57.83 24.44 -28.82
CA ALA A 185 -57.00 25.20 -27.92
C ALA A 185 -57.46 25.17 -26.45
N THR A 186 -56.53 25.42 -25.54
CA THR A 186 -56.76 26.31 -24.38
C THR A 186 -55.49 27.11 -24.15
N ALA A 187 -55.71 28.42 -24.00
CA ALA A 187 -54.74 29.49 -24.10
C ALA A 187 -53.95 29.73 -22.80
N VAL A 188 -52.66 30.07 -22.93
CA VAL A 188 -51.93 30.98 -22.02
C VAL A 188 -51.10 31.92 -22.89
N GLU A 189 -51.31 33.23 -22.71
CA GLU A 189 -50.72 34.33 -23.48
C GLU A 189 -49.20 34.57 -23.21
N PRO A 190 -48.48 35.25 -24.14
CA PRO A 190 -47.02 35.43 -24.08
C PRO A 190 -46.53 36.84 -23.68
N VAL A 191 -45.39 36.87 -22.99
CA VAL A 191 -44.15 37.70 -23.09
C VAL A 191 -44.22 39.19 -23.51
N PRO A 192 -43.45 40.09 -22.85
CA PRO A 192 -42.30 40.72 -23.55
C PRO A 192 -41.01 40.91 -22.70
N PRO A 193 -39.78 40.78 -23.26
CA PRO A 193 -38.57 41.52 -22.83
C PRO A 193 -38.45 42.83 -23.65
N PRO A 194 -37.68 43.87 -23.25
CA PRO A 194 -36.23 43.95 -23.49
C PRO A 194 -35.47 44.77 -22.41
N VAL A 195 -34.13 44.84 -22.36
CA VAL A 195 -33.27 45.87 -22.99
C VAL A 195 -31.86 45.31 -23.23
N ALA A 196 -31.27 45.72 -24.35
CA ALA A 196 -29.98 45.29 -24.89
C ALA A 196 -28.87 46.38 -24.81
N MET A 197 -27.61 45.90 -24.79
CA MET A 197 -26.36 46.46 -25.35
C MET A 197 -25.66 47.66 -24.65
N PRO A 198 -24.31 47.86 -24.80
CA PRO A 198 -23.46 47.41 -25.92
C PRO A 198 -22.11 46.70 -25.55
N PRO A 199 -21.32 46.28 -26.57
CA PRO A 199 -20.21 45.33 -26.47
C PRO A 199 -18.83 46.02 -26.43
N GLN A 200 -17.77 45.26 -26.13
CA GLN A 200 -16.41 45.71 -26.45
C GLN A 200 -15.63 44.60 -27.18
N GLU A 201 -14.98 45.04 -28.26
CA GLU A 201 -14.37 44.31 -29.36
C GLU A 201 -13.11 43.50 -29.03
N ALA A 202 -13.03 42.34 -29.68
CA ALA A 202 -11.92 41.76 -30.44
C ALA A 202 -10.48 42.32 -30.32
N ALA A 203 -9.56 41.41 -29.91
CA ALA A 203 -8.36 40.90 -30.61
C ALA A 203 -7.27 41.90 -31.14
N PRO A 204 -5.97 41.52 -31.22
CA PRO A 204 -5.53 40.28 -31.85
C PRO A 204 -4.46 39.46 -31.13
N ASP A 205 -4.40 38.23 -31.63
CA ASP A 205 -3.38 37.20 -31.54
C ASP A 205 -2.03 37.70 -32.12
N ASP A 206 -0.93 37.51 -31.40
CA ASP A 206 0.38 37.35 -32.03
C ASP A 206 1.21 36.39 -31.16
N GLY A 207 1.52 35.24 -31.75
CA GLY A 207 2.20 34.14 -31.09
C GLY A 207 3.67 34.45 -30.85
N THR A 208 4.20 34.00 -29.71
CA THR A 208 5.58 33.53 -29.62
C THR A 208 5.69 32.54 -28.46
N VAL A 209 6.10 31.33 -28.84
CA VAL A 209 6.58 30.25 -27.98
C VAL A 209 7.80 30.73 -27.19
N ILE A 210 7.72 30.76 -25.86
CA ILE A 210 8.90 30.79 -24.98
C ILE A 210 8.68 29.81 -23.82
N LEU A 211 9.60 28.85 -23.73
CA LEU A 211 9.74 27.84 -22.67
C LEU A 211 9.83 28.47 -21.27
N PRO A 212 9.29 27.82 -20.22
CA PRO A 212 9.34 28.36 -18.87
C PRO A 212 10.79 28.35 -18.31
N PRO A 213 11.23 29.43 -17.64
CA PRO A 213 12.52 29.46 -16.97
C PRO A 213 12.49 28.71 -15.63
N GLU A 214 13.54 27.92 -15.45
CA GLU A 214 14.03 27.28 -14.25
C GLU A 214 14.15 28.27 -13.08
N ALA A 215 13.71 27.84 -11.89
CA ALA A 215 13.87 28.57 -10.63
C ALA A 215 14.38 27.62 -9.53
N PRO A 216 15.15 28.14 -8.56
CA PRO A 216 16.44 27.57 -8.18
C PRO A 216 16.44 26.73 -6.91
N ASP A 217 17.53 25.98 -6.73
CA ASP A 217 17.90 25.21 -5.53
C ASP A 217 17.78 26.01 -4.22
N PRO A 218 17.29 25.40 -3.11
CA PRO A 218 17.54 25.93 -1.80
C PRO A 218 18.97 25.59 -1.34
N VAL A 219 19.76 26.66 -1.30
CA VAL A 219 21.01 26.91 -0.59
C VAL A 219 21.37 25.90 0.50
N VAL A 220 22.55 25.32 0.29
CA VAL A 220 23.43 24.64 1.23
C VAL A 220 23.63 25.48 2.50
N GLN A 221 23.29 24.92 3.66
CA GLN A 221 23.85 25.38 4.93
C GLN A 221 24.89 24.36 5.39
N ALA A 222 26.16 24.79 5.32
CA ALA A 222 27.31 24.04 5.76
C ALA A 222 27.66 24.37 7.23
N ALA A 223 28.22 23.33 7.87
CA ALA A 223 29.19 23.33 8.98
C ALA A 223 28.67 23.22 10.44
N PRO A 224 29.46 22.65 11.38
CA PRO A 224 30.79 22.02 11.22
C PRO A 224 30.91 20.58 11.76
N ALA A 225 32.00 19.93 11.32
CA ALA A 225 32.57 18.73 11.87
C ALA A 225 33.03 18.90 13.33
N ALA A 226 32.77 17.90 14.16
CA ALA A 226 33.47 17.68 15.42
C ALA A 226 33.80 16.19 15.56
N ALA A 227 34.95 15.95 16.18
CA ALA A 227 35.77 14.76 16.05
C ALA A 227 35.26 13.52 16.81
N SER A 228 35.77 12.39 16.33
CA SER A 228 35.95 11.09 16.97
C SER A 228 36.19 11.11 18.48
N GLU A 229 35.40 10.34 19.24
CA GLU A 229 35.91 9.63 20.43
C GLU A 229 35.07 8.38 20.76
N ALA A 230 35.73 7.45 21.44
CA ALA A 230 35.50 6.02 21.44
C ALA A 230 34.48 5.49 22.48
N ALA A 231 34.22 4.18 22.36
CA ALA A 231 33.82 3.22 23.39
C ALA A 231 32.31 3.08 23.74
N ALA A 232 31.69 2.00 23.24
CA ALA A 232 31.10 0.89 24.04
C ALA A 232 30.19 0.02 23.13
N PRO A 233 30.13 -1.32 23.34
CA PRO A 233 29.33 -2.20 22.50
C PRO A 233 27.84 -2.03 22.83
N ALA A 234 27.04 -1.62 21.84
CA ALA A 234 25.59 -1.62 21.97
C ALA A 234 25.08 -3.05 21.77
N THR A 235 24.84 -3.74 22.89
CA THR A 235 23.99 -4.92 22.96
C THR A 235 22.60 -4.53 22.49
N LEU A 236 22.14 -5.12 21.40
CA LEU A 236 20.73 -5.13 21.02
C LEU A 236 20.30 -6.60 20.99
N GLU A 237 19.63 -7.01 22.06
CA GLU A 237 18.90 -8.26 22.12
C GLU A 237 17.69 -8.17 21.19
N THR A 238 17.54 -9.14 20.30
CA THR A 238 16.27 -9.40 19.63
C THR A 238 15.95 -10.88 19.70
N THR A 239 14.72 -11.09 20.11
CA THR A 239 14.03 -12.30 20.48
C THR A 239 13.63 -13.09 19.23
N GLY A 240 14.02 -14.36 19.17
CA GLY A 240 13.68 -15.30 18.09
C GLY A 240 14.68 -16.45 18.00
N GLY A 241 14.42 -17.55 18.72
CA GLY A 241 15.23 -18.78 18.82
C GLY A 241 15.40 -19.60 17.53
N ARG A 242 15.78 -18.97 16.43
CA ARG A 242 16.85 -19.53 15.59
C ARG A 242 18.11 -18.88 16.13
N THR A 243 19.15 -19.66 16.41
CA THR A 243 20.49 -19.08 16.50
C THR A 243 20.78 -18.43 15.15
N ILE A 244 20.36 -17.17 14.97
CA ILE A 244 20.88 -16.30 13.95
C ILE A 244 22.28 -16.03 14.49
N ILE A 245 23.21 -16.91 14.11
CA ILE A 245 24.57 -16.46 13.93
C ILE A 245 24.38 -15.22 13.05
N LEU A 246 24.59 -14.03 13.63
CA LEU A 246 24.66 -12.77 12.89
C LEU A 246 25.87 -12.92 11.99
N ASN A 247 25.62 -13.64 10.92
CA ASN A 247 26.50 -13.99 9.86
C ASN A 247 26.63 -12.65 9.13
N LEU A 248 27.56 -11.84 9.66
CA LEU A 248 27.86 -10.49 9.25
C LEU A 248 28.20 -10.57 7.78
N ALA A 249 27.23 -10.22 6.93
CA ALA A 249 27.44 -10.32 5.51
C ALA A 249 28.10 -9.05 5.00
N LYS A 250 28.89 -9.20 3.94
CA LYS A 250 29.52 -8.09 3.25
C LYS A 250 29.42 -8.29 1.74
N LEU A 251 29.35 -7.18 1.02
CA LEU A 251 29.51 -7.16 -0.42
C LEU A 251 30.93 -6.73 -0.74
N VAL A 252 31.66 -7.56 -1.47
CA VAL A 252 33.02 -7.26 -1.93
C VAL A 252 32.95 -6.90 -3.40
N ALA A 253 33.37 -5.69 -3.77
CA ALA A 253 33.42 -5.28 -5.16
C ALA A 253 34.51 -6.04 -5.94
N ILE A 254 34.13 -6.60 -7.09
CA ILE A 254 35.06 -7.28 -8.02
C ILE A 254 35.45 -6.34 -9.16
N ASP A 255 34.65 -5.31 -9.42
CA ASP A 255 34.90 -4.45 -10.56
C ASP A 255 36.18 -3.62 -10.41
N PRO A 256 37.01 -3.55 -11.47
CA PRO A 256 38.24 -2.78 -11.45
C PRO A 256 37.98 -1.27 -11.24
N ASP A 257 36.79 -0.79 -11.62
CA ASP A 257 36.41 0.62 -11.52
C ASP A 257 35.88 1.04 -10.14
N LEU A 258 35.67 0.10 -9.21
CA LEU A 258 35.30 0.39 -7.81
C LEU A 258 36.46 0.15 -6.83
N GLY A 259 37.53 -0.51 -7.26
CA GLY A 259 38.61 -0.96 -6.38
C GLY A 259 38.16 -2.08 -5.43
N ALA A 260 39.02 -2.45 -4.47
CA ALA A 260 38.70 -3.45 -3.43
C ALA A 260 37.79 -2.86 -2.34
N ALA A 261 36.63 -2.34 -2.73
CA ALA A 261 35.63 -1.81 -1.81
C ALA A 261 34.87 -2.97 -1.15
N GLU A 262 34.82 -2.97 0.18
CA GLU A 262 33.97 -3.88 0.96
C GLU A 262 32.86 -3.08 1.64
N PHE A 263 31.63 -3.51 1.46
CA PHE A 263 30.46 -2.89 2.07
C PHE A 263 29.88 -3.83 3.11
N GLN A 264 29.91 -3.41 4.38
CA GLN A 264 29.28 -4.17 5.46
C GLN A 264 27.76 -4.08 5.32
N LEU A 265 27.08 -5.21 5.35
CA LEU A 265 25.63 -5.25 5.30
C LEU A 265 25.04 -5.20 6.71
N GLU A 266 24.12 -4.25 6.90
CA GLU A 266 23.18 -4.23 8.01
C GLU A 266 21.94 -5.08 7.66
N PRO A 267 21.13 -5.50 8.66
CA PRO A 267 19.92 -6.31 8.44
C PRO A 267 18.96 -5.76 7.37
N LEU A 268 19.01 -4.45 7.10
CA LEU A 268 18.39 -3.85 5.93
C LEU A 268 19.36 -2.83 5.32
N SER A 269 19.87 -3.13 4.13
CA SER A 269 20.82 -2.28 3.41
C SER A 269 20.25 -1.89 2.05
N PHE A 270 20.21 -0.60 1.75
CA PHE A 270 19.85 -0.11 0.42
C PHE A 270 21.10 0.01 -0.46
N ILE A 271 20.93 -0.27 -1.75
CA ILE A 271 21.95 -0.19 -2.79
C ILE A 271 21.50 0.80 -3.85
N GLY A 272 22.36 1.76 -4.18
CA GLY A 272 22.06 2.69 -5.26
C GLY A 272 23.08 3.82 -5.44
N ARG A 273 22.82 4.65 -6.45
CA ARG A 273 23.71 5.75 -6.86
C ARG A 273 23.69 6.95 -5.92
N THR A 274 22.65 7.11 -5.10
CA THR A 274 22.58 8.23 -4.16
C THR A 274 23.45 7.94 -2.92
N PRO A 275 24.15 8.92 -2.33
CA PRO A 275 24.94 8.73 -1.10
C PRO A 275 24.08 8.43 0.14
N ALA A 276 22.76 8.52 0.03
CA ALA A 276 21.81 8.13 1.07
C ALA A 276 21.65 6.61 1.22
N ASN A 277 22.20 5.80 0.31
CA ASN A 277 22.17 4.34 0.40
C ASN A 277 23.40 3.85 1.17
N GLN A 278 23.22 2.82 2.01
CA GLN A 278 24.32 2.17 2.74
C GLN A 278 25.39 1.64 1.79
N VAL A 279 24.96 1.03 0.68
CA VAL A 279 25.84 0.61 -0.41
C VAL A 279 25.75 1.65 -1.52
N HIS A 280 26.59 2.67 -1.41
CA HIS A 280 26.68 3.74 -2.39
C HIS A 280 27.53 3.31 -3.60
N LEU A 281 26.88 3.22 -4.76
CA LEU A 281 27.51 2.85 -6.03
C LEU A 281 27.39 4.00 -7.02
N ASP A 282 28.39 4.88 -7.08
CA ASP A 282 28.39 6.04 -7.99
C ASP A 282 28.69 5.63 -9.44
N LYS A 283 27.71 5.00 -10.10
CA LYS A 283 27.77 4.62 -11.51
C LYS A 283 26.49 5.02 -12.24
N PRO A 284 26.57 5.49 -13.49
CA PRO A 284 25.41 5.94 -14.26
C PRO A 284 24.41 4.81 -14.53
N ALA A 285 24.87 3.57 -14.64
CA ALA A 285 24.02 2.39 -14.84
C ALA A 285 23.32 1.90 -13.55
N VAL A 286 23.57 2.53 -12.40
CA VAL A 286 22.90 2.22 -11.14
C VAL A 286 21.83 3.29 -10.86
N SER A 287 20.66 2.84 -10.45
CA SER A 287 19.52 3.72 -10.15
C SER A 287 19.71 4.38 -8.79
N ARG A 288 19.05 5.52 -8.54
CA ARG A 288 19.15 6.25 -7.25
C ARG A 288 18.86 5.35 -6.04
N ARG A 289 17.81 4.54 -6.12
CA ARG A 289 17.55 3.37 -5.27
C ARG A 289 17.36 2.20 -6.23
N HIS A 290 18.30 1.27 -6.25
CA HIS A 290 18.34 0.22 -7.27
C HIS A 290 17.87 -1.12 -6.71
N ALA A 291 18.43 -1.52 -5.57
CA ALA A 291 18.06 -2.75 -4.89
C ALA A 291 18.12 -2.54 -3.38
N GLN A 292 17.52 -3.46 -2.65
CA GLN A 292 17.71 -3.61 -1.21
C GLN A 292 18.15 -5.04 -0.91
N ILE A 293 18.98 -5.19 0.10
CA ILE A 293 19.30 -6.47 0.71
C ILE A 293 18.73 -6.45 2.12
N ALA A 294 17.91 -7.45 2.44
CA ALA A 294 17.29 -7.59 3.75
C ALA A 294 17.63 -8.97 4.33
N LEU A 295 17.86 -9.03 5.63
CA LEU A 295 17.95 -10.28 6.37
C LEU A 295 16.54 -10.74 6.75
N CYS A 296 16.16 -11.93 6.30
CA CYS A 296 14.90 -12.59 6.62
C CYS A 296 15.17 -13.93 7.33
N ASP A 297 14.11 -14.62 7.75
CA ASP A 297 14.21 -15.89 8.49
C ASP A 297 14.91 -17.02 7.70
N GLU A 298 14.90 -16.94 6.37
CA GLU A 298 15.54 -17.89 5.45
C GLU A 298 16.99 -17.50 5.09
N GLY A 299 17.43 -16.29 5.45
CA GLY A 299 18.76 -15.75 5.12
C GLY A 299 18.70 -14.37 4.46
N TRP A 300 19.76 -14.00 3.76
CA TRP A 300 19.87 -12.70 3.10
C TRP A 300 19.14 -12.69 1.77
N VAL A 301 18.19 -11.80 1.58
CA VAL A 301 17.38 -11.68 0.35
C VAL A 301 17.73 -10.38 -0.37
N LEU A 302 18.04 -10.48 -1.65
CA LEU A 302 18.16 -9.34 -2.55
C LEU A 302 16.83 -9.09 -3.25
N LYS A 303 16.36 -7.84 -3.20
CA LYS A 303 15.15 -7.38 -3.89
C LYS A 303 15.44 -6.18 -4.77
N ASP A 304 15.12 -6.28 -6.04
CA ASP A 304 15.22 -5.19 -7.00
C ASP A 304 14.07 -4.20 -6.81
N LEU A 305 14.38 -2.90 -6.77
CA LEU A 305 13.40 -1.84 -6.55
C LEU A 305 12.96 -1.21 -7.89
N GLN A 306 12.63 -2.05 -8.87
CA GLN A 306 12.28 -1.65 -10.23
C GLN A 306 13.37 -0.83 -10.90
N SER A 307 14.60 -1.34 -10.84
CA SER A 307 15.73 -0.67 -11.44
C SER A 307 15.68 -0.70 -12.97
N GLU A 308 16.26 0.33 -13.58
CA GLU A 308 16.23 0.51 -15.05
C GLU A 308 17.04 -0.58 -15.78
N ASN A 309 18.16 -1.00 -15.21
CA ASN A 309 19.04 -2.03 -15.80
C ASN A 309 18.84 -3.44 -15.21
N GLY A 310 18.05 -3.55 -14.13
CA GLY A 310 17.83 -4.80 -13.40
C GLY A 310 18.98 -5.19 -12.48
N SER A 311 18.65 -6.03 -11.50
CA SER A 311 19.60 -6.74 -10.65
C SER A 311 19.76 -8.19 -11.14
N TYR A 312 20.99 -8.72 -11.07
CA TYR A 312 21.30 -10.08 -11.48
C TYR A 312 22.05 -10.81 -10.37
N VAL A 313 21.78 -12.10 -10.19
CA VAL A 313 22.51 -12.98 -9.27
C VAL A 313 23.01 -14.16 -10.07
N ASN A 314 24.32 -14.40 -10.06
CA ASN A 314 25.00 -15.44 -10.86
C ASN A 314 24.64 -15.40 -12.37
N GLY A 315 24.38 -14.20 -12.90
CA GLY A 315 24.04 -13.97 -14.31
C GLY A 315 22.54 -14.09 -14.64
N GLU A 316 21.69 -14.49 -13.69
CA GLU A 316 20.24 -14.53 -13.85
C GLU A 316 19.61 -13.23 -13.36
N ARG A 317 18.70 -12.62 -14.14
CA ARG A 317 17.98 -11.39 -13.72
C ARG A 317 16.96 -11.76 -12.65
N VAL A 318 16.98 -11.06 -11.52
CA VAL A 318 16.11 -11.34 -10.38
C VAL A 318 15.29 -10.13 -9.97
N ILE A 319 14.07 -10.38 -9.52
CA ILE A 319 13.22 -9.39 -8.82
C ILE A 319 13.40 -9.56 -7.31
N GLU A 320 13.45 -10.81 -6.85
CA GLU A 320 13.70 -11.18 -5.47
C GLU A 320 14.44 -12.53 -5.44
N ARG A 321 15.52 -12.65 -4.66
CA ARG A 321 16.31 -13.89 -4.56
C ARG A 321 17.02 -14.01 -3.23
N LEU A 322 16.98 -15.21 -2.65
CA LEU A 322 17.81 -15.58 -1.51
C LEU A 322 19.28 -15.71 -1.96
N LEU A 323 20.19 -15.04 -1.25
CA LEU A 323 21.63 -15.02 -1.49
C LEU A 323 22.34 -16.08 -0.66
N ALA A 324 23.28 -16.79 -1.28
CA ALA A 324 24.20 -17.72 -0.66
C ALA A 324 25.64 -17.18 -0.65
N ASP A 325 26.47 -17.58 0.32
CA ASP A 325 27.88 -17.18 0.37
C ASP A 325 28.60 -17.50 -0.96
N GLY A 326 29.30 -16.50 -1.50
CA GLY A 326 30.01 -16.57 -2.76
C GLY A 326 29.18 -16.17 -3.99
N ASP A 327 27.91 -15.81 -3.84
CA ASP A 327 27.06 -15.39 -4.95
C ASP A 327 27.57 -14.10 -5.62
N HIS A 328 27.54 -14.10 -6.95
CA HIS A 328 27.90 -12.93 -7.76
C HIS A 328 26.66 -12.07 -7.97
N VAL A 329 26.61 -10.94 -7.28
CA VAL A 329 25.54 -9.96 -7.40
C VAL A 329 25.97 -8.88 -8.39
N GLN A 330 25.17 -8.67 -9.44
CA GLN A 330 25.38 -7.59 -10.39
C GLN A 330 24.23 -6.59 -10.34
N ILE A 331 24.57 -5.33 -10.08
CA ILE A 331 23.68 -4.17 -9.96
C ILE A 331 24.00 -3.23 -11.12
N GLY A 332 23.17 -3.21 -12.16
CA GLY A 332 23.48 -2.53 -13.41
C GLY A 332 24.78 -3.05 -14.04
N THR A 333 25.82 -2.22 -14.08
CA THR A 333 27.16 -2.62 -14.56
C THR A 333 28.11 -3.04 -13.45
N VAL A 334 27.72 -2.92 -12.17
CA VAL A 334 28.58 -3.19 -11.02
C VAL A 334 28.45 -4.64 -10.56
N ARG A 335 29.55 -5.35 -10.33
CA ARG A 335 29.66 -6.74 -9.88
C ARG A 335 30.29 -6.81 -8.50
N LEU A 336 29.60 -7.52 -7.62
CA LEU A 336 29.90 -7.68 -6.21
C LEU A 336 29.85 -9.19 -5.87
N ILE A 337 30.64 -9.65 -4.91
CA ILE A 337 30.50 -10.97 -4.31
C ILE A 337 29.83 -10.80 -2.96
N PHE A 338 28.76 -11.53 -2.75
CA PHE A 338 28.15 -11.66 -1.44
C PHE A 338 28.96 -12.64 -0.59
N ARG A 339 29.41 -12.19 0.58
CA ARG A 339 30.15 -13.00 1.53
C ARG A 339 29.46 -12.99 2.88
N VAL A 340 29.40 -14.15 3.51
CA VAL A 340 28.85 -14.34 4.85
C VAL A 340 30.02 -14.63 5.79
N SER A 341 30.22 -13.78 6.80
CA SER A 341 31.35 -13.89 7.73
C SER A 341 31.02 -14.67 8.99
#